data_AF-R6BCW4-F1
#
_entry.id   AF-R6BCW4-F1
#
_cell.length_a   1.000
_cell.length_b   1.000
_cell.length_c   1.000
_cell.angle_alpha   90.00
_cell.angle_beta   90.00
_cell.angle_gamma   90.00
#
_symmetry.space_group_name_H-M   'P 1'
#
loop_
_entity.id
_entity.type
_entity.pdbx_description
1 polymer ?
#
loop_
_entity_poly.entity_id
_entity_poly.type
_entity_poly.pdbx_seq_one_letter_code
_entity_poly.pdbx_strand_id
1 'polypeptide(L)'
;MKKFVSIFLAACAMSAMSVTAFARQADAVNVMSDESLKLSFGEETFEQLIQPGQSYTYPLYLEQEDGKLVPLTDEHLEDLRLRAETKNGRSVLSSFEVEKEGDRYQLEVTAQAGWPTAQTEVEGTVKAVKRSNGKAVGSVQAEMTVGYPTIPDEALADVEDGGSVFVAADAPVITTKQFEQLDKAADGGKVTFTNGLWSYQVRVSGQESLNLLHNERAIKEVSSKFEDQNFKYISFPGGPAFDFTGTMTIDLSEEMEDFDGQFYVYRYLQGRLHQLDATVDLDAQTLSFQTKNLGRFVITDKAIADGTLVDESFAGTQQAPSENTNQNNQSSQSGSQNDGQNGSYAENQDYQAGGAEKGNPDTGAEDYLALAAAAAVVSALAASIISQKR
;
A
#
# COMPACT_ATOMS: atom_id res chain seq x y z
N MET A 1 -42.71 -52.21 -3.71
CA MET A 1 -42.57 -52.53 -2.26
C MET A 1 -41.93 -51.31 -1.61
N LYS A 2 -42.71 -50.54 -0.83
CA LYS A 2 -42.65 -50.43 0.66
C LYS A 2 -41.27 -49.97 1.17
N LYS A 3 -41.07 -48.94 2.00
CA LYS A 3 -41.88 -47.83 2.55
C LYS A 3 -40.93 -47.03 3.49
N PHE A 4 -41.09 -45.69 3.54
CA PHE A 4 -40.93 -44.74 4.68
C PHE A 4 -39.58 -44.28 5.31
N VAL A 5 -39.40 -42.94 5.25
CA VAL A 5 -39.14 -41.91 6.32
C VAL A 5 -37.75 -41.77 6.96
N SER A 6 -37.11 -40.60 6.78
CA SER A 6 -37.05 -39.56 7.83
C SER A 6 -36.50 -38.22 7.31
N ILE A 7 -37.20 -37.16 7.73
CA ILE A 7 -36.85 -35.75 7.63
C ILE A 7 -35.80 -35.46 8.70
N PHE A 8 -34.69 -34.80 8.36
CA PHE A 8 -33.91 -34.04 9.33
C PHE A 8 -33.60 -32.65 8.79
N LEU A 9 -33.89 -31.70 9.66
CA LEU A 9 -33.78 -30.26 9.54
C LEU A 9 -32.33 -29.84 9.87
N ALA A 10 -31.83 -28.85 9.13
CA ALA A 10 -30.81 -27.84 9.50
C ALA A 10 -29.43 -28.29 10.05
N ALA A 11 -28.38 -27.95 9.29
CA ALA A 11 -27.25 -27.14 9.77
C ALA A 11 -26.41 -26.68 8.57
N CYS A 12 -26.69 -25.48 8.04
CA CYS A 12 -25.73 -24.78 7.19
C CYS A 12 -24.63 -24.25 8.10
N ALA A 13 -23.45 -24.85 8.06
CA ALA A 13 -22.24 -24.24 8.59
C ALA A 13 -21.78 -23.18 7.57
N MET A 14 -22.38 -21.99 7.66
CA MET A 14 -21.76 -20.78 7.13
C MET A 14 -20.58 -20.47 8.06
N SER A 15 -19.36 -20.66 7.58
CA SER A 15 -18.18 -20.08 8.19
C SER A 15 -18.37 -18.56 8.17
N ALA A 16 -18.60 -18.01 9.35
CA ALA A 16 -18.83 -16.61 9.59
C ALA A 16 -17.59 -15.81 9.15
N MET A 17 -17.67 -15.15 7.99
CA MET A 17 -17.07 -13.83 7.91
C MET A 17 -17.76 -13.01 8.99
N SER A 18 -16.99 -12.49 9.94
CA SER A 18 -17.47 -11.60 10.98
C SER A 18 -17.97 -10.31 10.33
N VAL A 19 -19.21 -10.34 9.85
CA VAL A 19 -20.02 -9.14 9.74
C VAL A 19 -20.23 -8.72 11.19
N THR A 20 -19.42 -7.79 11.66
CA THR A 20 -19.77 -6.99 12.82
C THR A 20 -21.09 -6.30 12.49
N ALA A 21 -22.19 -6.97 12.85
CA ALA A 21 -23.47 -6.34 12.98
C ALA A 21 -23.29 -5.23 14.00
N PHE A 22 -23.12 -4.00 13.51
CA PHE A 22 -23.07 -2.82 14.34
C PHE A 22 -24.39 -2.76 15.11
N ALA A 23 -24.33 -3.14 16.39
CA ALA A 23 -25.29 -2.69 17.36
C ALA A 23 -25.25 -1.16 17.29
N ARG A 24 -26.35 -0.55 16.82
CA ARG A 24 -26.61 0.88 16.96
C ARG A 24 -26.51 1.21 18.45
N GLN A 25 -25.33 1.62 18.89
CA GLN A 25 -25.21 2.39 20.10
C GLN A 25 -25.77 3.77 19.75
N ALA A 26 -27.04 3.94 20.08
CA ALA A 26 -27.70 5.23 20.09
C ALA A 26 -27.03 6.08 21.18
N ASP A 27 -25.86 6.62 20.87
CA ASP A 27 -25.41 7.83 21.55
C ASP A 27 -26.30 8.95 21.03
N ALA A 28 -27.16 9.41 21.94
CA ALA A 28 -28.03 10.55 21.77
C ALA A 28 -27.19 11.80 21.53
N VAL A 29 -26.82 12.02 20.27
CA VAL A 29 -26.51 13.35 19.78
C VAL A 29 -27.82 14.12 19.80
N ASN A 30 -27.89 15.08 20.70
CA ASN A 30 -29.00 16.01 20.83
C ASN A 30 -29.07 16.88 19.55
N VAL A 31 -29.74 16.38 18.51
CA VAL A 31 -29.98 17.09 17.26
C VAL A 31 -31.38 17.71 17.33
N MET A 32 -31.46 18.92 17.88
CA MET A 32 -32.52 19.85 17.52
C MET A 32 -32.04 20.64 16.30
N SER A 33 -32.01 20.02 15.12
CA SER A 33 -31.89 20.74 13.84
C SER A 33 -33.10 20.45 12.97
N ASP A 34 -33.81 21.50 12.58
CA ASP A 34 -34.69 21.52 11.40
C ASP A 34 -33.88 21.11 10.15
N GLU A 35 -33.62 19.83 9.95
CA GLU A 35 -33.10 19.32 8.68
C GLU A 35 -34.25 19.40 7.66
N SER A 36 -34.21 20.43 6.82
CA SER A 36 -35.19 20.64 5.75
C SER A 36 -34.74 20.02 4.43
N LEU A 37 -33.48 19.60 4.34
CA LEU A 37 -32.86 19.11 3.12
C LEU A 37 -32.29 17.70 3.34
N LYS A 38 -32.84 16.70 2.65
CA LYS A 38 -32.30 15.33 2.67
C LYS A 38 -31.29 15.14 1.53
N LEU A 39 -30.00 15.19 1.86
CA LEU A 39 -28.94 14.89 0.91
C LEU A 39 -28.74 13.38 0.79
N SER A 40 -28.37 12.91 -0.40
CA SER A 40 -28.10 11.49 -0.66
C SER A 40 -27.02 11.33 -1.74
N PHE A 41 -26.31 10.21 -1.71
CA PHE A 41 -25.45 9.76 -2.82
C PHE A 41 -26.20 8.82 -3.78
N GLY A 42 -27.50 8.63 -3.58
CA GLY A 42 -28.33 7.75 -4.41
C GLY A 42 -28.14 6.27 -4.05
N GLU A 43 -27.86 5.44 -5.05
CA GLU A 43 -27.64 4.00 -4.89
C GLU A 43 -26.17 3.64 -4.58
N GLU A 44 -25.30 4.64 -4.47
CA GLU A 44 -23.87 4.44 -4.21
C GLU A 44 -23.63 3.76 -2.85
N THR A 45 -22.90 2.65 -2.87
CA THR A 45 -22.60 1.86 -1.66
C THR A 45 -21.19 2.09 -1.12
N PHE A 46 -20.35 2.86 -1.83
CA PHE A 46 -18.93 3.11 -1.50
C PHE A 46 -18.09 1.83 -1.28
N GLU A 47 -18.55 0.68 -1.80
CA GLU A 47 -17.87 -0.61 -1.66
C GLU A 47 -16.58 -0.70 -2.50
N GLN A 48 -16.45 0.16 -3.52
CA GLN A 48 -15.26 0.20 -4.34
C GLN A 48 -14.06 0.78 -3.57
N LEU A 49 -12.99 0.00 -3.52
CA LEU A 49 -11.71 0.45 -2.97
C LEU A 49 -11.13 1.59 -3.81
N ILE A 50 -10.81 2.71 -3.16
CA ILE A 50 -10.15 3.85 -3.76
C ILE A 50 -8.65 3.58 -3.81
N GLN A 51 -8.08 3.59 -5.02
CA GLN A 51 -6.65 3.34 -5.19
C GLN A 51 -5.83 4.63 -4.96
N PRO A 52 -4.66 4.53 -4.30
CA PRO A 52 -3.74 5.66 -4.11
C PRO A 52 -3.41 6.41 -5.41
N GLY A 53 -3.43 7.74 -5.34
CA GLY A 53 -3.15 8.62 -6.47
C GLY A 53 -4.26 8.69 -7.54
N GLN A 54 -5.43 8.11 -7.29
CA GLN A 54 -6.61 8.19 -8.16
C GLN A 54 -7.68 9.13 -7.57
N SER A 55 -8.54 9.66 -8.45
CA SER A 55 -9.68 10.51 -8.12
C SER A 55 -10.99 9.81 -8.46
N TYR A 56 -11.95 9.90 -7.56
CA TYR A 56 -13.29 9.31 -7.70
C TYR A 56 -14.35 10.37 -7.43
N THR A 57 -15.47 10.29 -8.13
CA THR A 57 -16.55 11.27 -8.06
C THR A 57 -17.87 10.59 -7.71
N TYR A 58 -18.58 11.13 -6.72
CA TYR A 58 -19.85 10.60 -6.24
C TYR A 58 -20.95 11.66 -6.37
N PRO A 59 -21.92 11.48 -7.30
CA PRO A 59 -22.97 12.48 -7.51
C PRO A 59 -23.84 12.70 -6.28
N LEU A 60 -24.23 13.96 -6.05
CA LEU A 60 -25.11 14.34 -4.96
C LEU A 60 -26.55 14.50 -5.44
N TYR A 61 -27.48 14.02 -4.63
CA TYR A 61 -28.91 14.06 -4.85
C TYR A 61 -29.64 14.69 -3.66
N LEU A 62 -30.86 15.14 -3.94
CA LEU A 62 -31.87 15.45 -2.95
C LEU A 62 -32.94 14.38 -2.96
N GLU A 63 -33.28 13.88 -1.78
CA GLU A 63 -34.43 13.01 -1.57
C GLU A 63 -35.66 13.88 -1.27
N GLN A 64 -36.67 13.81 -2.15
CA GLN A 64 -37.95 14.48 -1.98
C GLN A 64 -38.85 13.74 -0.97
N GLU A 65 -39.95 14.35 -0.54
CA GLU A 65 -40.86 13.75 0.45
C GLU A 65 -41.48 12.42 -0.02
N ASP A 66 -41.62 12.23 -1.33
CA ASP A 66 -42.10 11.00 -1.96
C ASP A 66 -41.00 9.92 -2.11
N GLY A 67 -39.79 10.18 -1.62
CA GLY A 67 -38.62 9.31 -1.74
C GLY A 67 -37.91 9.40 -3.10
N LYS A 68 -38.36 10.26 -4.01
CA LYS A 68 -37.72 10.43 -5.31
C LYS A 68 -36.38 11.16 -5.16
N LEU A 69 -35.35 10.63 -5.81
CA LEU A 69 -34.05 11.27 -5.92
C LEU A 69 -34.01 12.22 -7.12
N VAL A 70 -33.59 13.46 -6.89
CA VAL A 70 -33.31 14.44 -7.95
C VAL A 70 -31.87 14.93 -7.83
N PRO A 71 -31.13 15.11 -8.94
CA PRO A 71 -29.77 15.63 -8.89
C PRO A 71 -29.72 16.97 -8.16
N LEU A 72 -28.70 17.16 -7.32
CA LEU A 72 -28.46 18.44 -6.68
C LEU A 72 -27.90 19.44 -7.69
N THR A 73 -28.53 20.60 -7.81
CA THR A 73 -28.24 21.66 -8.79
C THR A 73 -28.25 23.05 -8.14
N ASP A 74 -27.91 24.10 -8.88
CA ASP A 74 -27.86 25.49 -8.36
C ASP A 74 -29.23 25.98 -7.86
N GLU A 75 -30.33 25.56 -8.49
CA GLU A 75 -31.70 25.94 -8.09
C GLU A 75 -32.00 25.56 -6.63
N HIS A 76 -31.33 24.52 -6.12
CA HIS A 76 -31.50 24.05 -4.75
C HIS A 76 -30.58 24.76 -3.75
N LEU A 77 -29.64 25.58 -4.23
CA LEU A 77 -28.52 26.11 -3.43
C LEU A 77 -28.44 27.65 -3.40
N GLU A 78 -29.50 28.37 -3.80
CA GLU A 78 -29.52 29.84 -3.82
C GLU A 78 -28.98 30.47 -2.52
N ASP A 79 -29.54 30.05 -1.37
CA ASP A 79 -29.15 30.51 -0.04
C ASP A 79 -28.17 29.58 0.69
N LEU A 80 -27.72 28.51 0.03
CA LEU A 80 -26.93 27.44 0.62
C LEU A 80 -25.54 27.33 -0.01
N ARG A 81 -24.59 26.77 0.73
CA ARG A 81 -23.32 26.29 0.20
C ARG A 81 -23.07 24.89 0.70
N LEU A 82 -22.34 24.11 -0.10
CA LEU A 82 -21.91 22.77 0.27
C LEU A 82 -20.54 22.84 0.95
N ARG A 83 -20.33 21.93 1.90
CA ARG A 83 -19.06 21.73 2.60
C ARG A 83 -18.81 20.24 2.76
N ALA A 84 -17.68 19.78 2.26
CA ALA A 84 -17.17 18.44 2.55
C ALA A 84 -16.22 18.52 3.74
N GLU A 85 -16.38 17.61 4.69
CA GLU A 85 -15.56 17.52 5.90
C GLU A 85 -15.20 16.05 6.12
N THR A 86 -13.91 15.78 6.34
CA THR A 86 -13.41 14.45 6.72
C THR A 86 -13.37 14.35 8.25
N LYS A 87 -13.91 13.25 8.80
CA LYS A 87 -13.83 12.92 10.23
C LYS A 87 -12.63 12.03 10.53
N ASN A 88 -12.37 11.04 9.68
CA ASN A 88 -11.27 10.09 9.82
C ASN A 88 -10.60 9.82 8.46
N GLY A 89 -9.32 9.45 8.45
CA GLY A 89 -8.59 9.08 7.24
C GLY A 89 -8.14 10.25 6.36
N ARG A 90 -8.15 11.50 6.86
CA ARG A 90 -7.72 12.68 6.07
C ARG A 90 -6.26 12.57 5.58
N SER A 91 -5.40 11.85 6.28
CA SER A 91 -3.99 11.66 5.95
C SER A 91 -3.74 10.81 4.70
N VAL A 92 -4.72 10.02 4.26
CA VAL A 92 -4.61 9.22 3.03
C VAL A 92 -5.26 9.90 1.82
N LEU A 93 -5.74 11.13 1.99
CA LEU A 93 -6.41 11.91 0.94
C LEU A 93 -5.55 13.11 0.54
N SER A 94 -5.50 13.37 -0.77
CA SER A 94 -5.06 14.66 -1.30
C SER A 94 -6.20 15.69 -1.17
N SER A 95 -7.39 15.34 -1.67
CA SER A 95 -8.60 16.17 -1.63
C SER A 95 -9.84 15.39 -1.22
N PHE A 96 -10.79 16.11 -0.62
CA PHE A 96 -12.13 15.63 -0.25
C PHE A 96 -13.08 16.83 -0.33
N GLU A 97 -13.60 17.10 -1.52
CA GLU A 97 -14.22 18.38 -1.86
C GLU A 97 -15.50 18.19 -2.67
N VAL A 98 -16.41 19.16 -2.59
CA VAL A 98 -17.59 19.15 -3.46
C VAL A 98 -17.30 19.99 -4.69
N GLU A 99 -17.45 19.39 -5.86
CA GLU A 99 -17.29 20.04 -7.14
C GLU A 99 -18.62 20.16 -7.88
N LYS A 100 -18.65 21.07 -8.86
CA LYS A 100 -19.76 21.23 -9.79
C LYS A 100 -19.31 20.77 -11.18
N GLU A 101 -19.95 19.74 -11.70
CA GLU A 101 -19.76 19.27 -13.08
C GLU A 101 -21.02 19.56 -13.90
N GLY A 102 -20.89 20.50 -14.86
CA GLY A 102 -22.04 21.00 -15.60
C GLY A 102 -23.03 21.73 -14.67
N ASP A 103 -24.21 21.15 -14.47
CA ASP A 103 -25.23 21.66 -13.54
C ASP A 103 -25.43 20.79 -12.29
N ARG A 104 -24.58 19.79 -12.09
CA ARG A 104 -24.72 18.83 -10.99
C ARG A 104 -23.58 18.97 -10.00
N TYR A 105 -23.87 18.72 -8.74
CA TYR A 105 -22.88 18.67 -7.68
C TYR A 105 -22.45 17.23 -7.38
N GLN A 106 -21.17 17.04 -7.09
CA GLN A 106 -20.60 15.75 -6.73
C GLN A 106 -19.51 15.90 -5.68
N LEU A 107 -19.33 14.87 -4.85
CA LEU A 107 -18.16 14.75 -3.99
C LEU A 107 -17.01 14.19 -4.82
N GLU A 108 -15.93 14.94 -4.96
CA GLU A 108 -14.66 14.44 -5.47
C GLU A 108 -13.76 14.01 -4.30
N VAL A 109 -13.23 12.80 -4.41
CA VAL A 109 -12.26 12.24 -3.47
C VAL A 109 -11.01 11.86 -4.25
N THR A 110 -9.89 12.48 -3.91
CA THR A 110 -8.57 12.12 -4.47
C THR A 110 -7.71 11.52 -3.38
N ALA A 111 -7.30 10.26 -3.55
CA ALA A 111 -6.38 9.61 -2.64
C ALA A 111 -4.96 10.14 -2.82
N GLN A 112 -4.22 10.25 -1.72
CA GLN A 112 -2.80 10.58 -1.78
C GLN A 112 -2.05 9.49 -2.56
N ALA A 113 -1.13 9.90 -3.43
CA ALA A 113 -0.28 8.96 -4.13
C ALA A 113 0.66 8.24 -3.16
N GLY A 114 0.88 6.94 -3.37
CA GLY A 114 1.77 6.14 -2.55
C GLY A 114 1.56 4.64 -2.74
N TRP A 115 2.29 3.86 -1.94
CA TRP A 115 2.28 2.39 -1.99
C TRP A 115 2.01 1.79 -0.60
N PRO A 116 0.93 2.19 0.10
CA PRO A 116 0.62 1.60 1.40
C PRO A 116 0.40 0.09 1.32
N THR A 117 0.68 -0.57 2.43
CA THR A 117 0.36 -1.99 2.65
C THR A 117 -0.93 -2.16 3.44
N ALA A 118 -1.33 -1.15 4.21
CA ALA A 118 -2.60 -1.11 4.92
C ALA A 118 -3.68 -0.41 4.09
N GLN A 119 -4.91 -0.89 4.25
CA GLN A 119 -6.10 -0.15 3.83
C GLN A 119 -6.57 0.76 4.96
N THR A 120 -7.02 1.96 4.62
CA THR A 120 -7.48 2.97 5.59
C THR A 120 -8.93 3.33 5.31
N GLU A 121 -9.76 3.20 6.33
CA GLU A 121 -11.14 3.70 6.30
C GLU A 121 -11.15 5.23 6.35
N VAL A 122 -11.94 5.81 5.47
CA VAL A 122 -12.17 7.24 5.37
C VAL A 122 -13.64 7.50 5.64
N GLU A 123 -13.90 8.29 6.68
CA GLU A 123 -15.23 8.74 7.02
C GLU A 123 -15.35 10.23 6.74
N GLY A 124 -16.31 10.61 5.92
CA GLY A 124 -16.57 11.98 5.53
C GLY A 124 -18.05 12.35 5.59
N THR A 125 -18.32 13.63 5.47
CA THR A 125 -19.69 14.15 5.42
C THR A 125 -19.74 15.34 4.47
N VAL A 126 -20.77 15.36 3.62
CA VAL A 126 -21.14 16.56 2.85
C VAL A 126 -22.31 17.23 3.56
N LYS A 127 -22.19 18.52 3.84
CA LYS A 127 -23.20 19.35 4.53
C LYS A 127 -23.69 20.45 3.61
N ALA A 128 -25.00 20.65 3.56
CA ALA A 128 -25.58 21.90 3.09
C ALA A 128 -25.71 22.87 4.27
N VAL A 129 -25.10 24.06 4.15
CA VAL A 129 -25.13 25.08 5.20
C VAL A 129 -25.64 26.41 4.65
N LYS A 130 -26.38 27.16 5.46
CA LYS A 130 -26.85 28.51 5.08
C LYS A 130 -25.67 29.44 4.84
N ARG A 131 -25.71 30.21 3.75
CA ARG A 131 -24.67 31.23 3.44
C ARG A 131 -24.62 32.33 4.51
N SER A 132 -25.77 32.71 5.05
CA SER A 132 -25.90 33.82 6.01
C SER A 132 -25.24 33.58 7.37
N ASN A 133 -25.27 32.35 7.88
CA ASN A 133 -24.81 32.04 9.24
C ASN A 133 -24.07 30.70 9.39
N GLY A 134 -23.91 29.93 8.31
CA GLY A 134 -23.22 28.64 8.34
C GLY A 134 -23.97 27.52 9.07
N LYS A 135 -25.23 27.72 9.47
CA LYS A 135 -26.03 26.66 10.11
C LYS A 135 -26.30 25.53 9.10
N ALA A 136 -26.03 24.29 9.49
CA ALA A 136 -26.36 23.12 8.69
C ALA A 136 -27.89 22.93 8.56
N VAL A 137 -28.33 22.55 7.37
CA VAL A 137 -29.74 22.29 7.02
C VAL A 137 -29.98 20.92 6.39
N GLY A 138 -28.90 20.19 6.12
CA GLY A 138 -28.89 18.82 5.61
C GLY A 138 -27.47 18.26 5.58
N SER A 139 -27.33 16.94 5.68
CA SER A 139 -26.04 16.26 5.59
C SER A 139 -26.17 14.85 5.01
N VAL A 140 -25.10 14.34 4.41
CA VAL A 140 -24.96 12.95 3.95
C VAL A 140 -23.56 12.45 4.26
N GLN A 141 -23.46 11.19 4.70
CA GLN A 141 -22.19 10.56 5.07
C GLN A 141 -21.61 9.78 3.89
N ALA A 142 -20.28 9.77 3.81
CA ALA A 142 -19.52 8.98 2.85
C ALA A 142 -18.51 8.16 3.64
N GLU A 143 -18.55 6.84 3.50
CA GLU A 143 -17.67 5.89 4.19
C GLU A 143 -17.02 5.04 3.11
N MET A 144 -15.69 5.10 2.98
CA MET A 144 -14.96 4.46 1.89
C MET A 144 -13.62 3.92 2.39
N THR A 145 -13.00 3.06 1.61
CA THR A 145 -11.70 2.48 1.94
C THR A 145 -10.67 2.88 0.90
N VAL A 146 -9.51 3.34 1.35
CA VAL A 146 -8.37 3.72 0.51
C VAL A 146 -7.23 2.73 0.68
N GLY A 147 -6.66 2.22 -0.42
CA GLY A 147 -5.50 1.34 -0.38
C GLY A 147 -5.40 0.44 -1.60
N TYR A 148 -4.65 -0.66 -1.46
CA TYR A 148 -4.53 -1.70 -2.47
C TYR A 148 -5.20 -3.00 -2.01
N PRO A 149 -5.78 -3.79 -2.92
CA PRO A 149 -6.24 -5.13 -2.58
C PRO A 149 -5.09 -6.05 -2.17
N THR A 150 -5.39 -6.99 -1.29
CA THR A 150 -4.46 -8.03 -0.84
C THR A 150 -4.49 -9.21 -1.80
N ILE A 151 -3.36 -9.90 -1.97
CA ILE A 151 -3.29 -11.18 -2.66
C ILE A 151 -4.37 -12.11 -2.07
N PRO A 152 -5.20 -12.78 -2.89
CA PRO A 152 -6.21 -13.70 -2.40
C PRO A 152 -5.57 -14.94 -1.77
N ASP A 153 -6.14 -15.46 -0.67
CA ASP A 153 -5.57 -16.59 0.06
C ASP A 153 -5.45 -17.85 -0.80
N GLU A 154 -6.29 -18.00 -1.83
CA GLU A 154 -6.22 -19.09 -2.80
C GLU A 154 -4.90 -19.10 -3.58
N ALA A 155 -4.26 -17.94 -3.81
CA ALA A 155 -2.99 -17.85 -4.53
C ALA A 155 -1.79 -18.34 -3.69
N LEU A 156 -1.99 -18.65 -2.42
CA LEU A 156 -0.96 -19.14 -1.51
C LEU A 156 -0.97 -20.68 -1.42
N ALA A 157 -2.02 -21.34 -1.91
CA ALA A 157 -2.28 -22.75 -1.68
C ALA A 157 -1.19 -23.66 -2.29
N ASP A 158 -0.67 -23.30 -3.46
CA ASP A 158 0.26 -24.16 -4.21
C ASP A 158 1.69 -24.18 -3.63
N VAL A 159 1.99 -23.33 -2.65
CA VAL A 159 3.36 -23.20 -2.10
C VAL A 159 3.81 -24.44 -1.34
N GLU A 160 2.90 -25.17 -0.68
CA GLU A 160 3.23 -26.44 -0.01
C GLU A 160 3.76 -27.50 -1.00
N ASP A 161 3.34 -27.43 -2.26
CA ASP A 161 3.76 -28.34 -3.33
C ASP A 161 4.95 -27.79 -4.14
N GLY A 162 5.65 -26.78 -3.62
CA GLY A 162 6.76 -26.11 -4.31
C GLY A 162 6.30 -25.12 -5.39
N GLY A 163 5.02 -24.75 -5.39
CA GLY A 163 4.44 -23.75 -6.28
C GLY A 163 4.90 -22.32 -5.96
N SER A 164 4.42 -21.38 -6.75
CA SER A 164 4.74 -19.95 -6.64
C SER A 164 3.49 -19.14 -6.33
N VAL A 165 3.67 -18.05 -5.59
CA VAL A 165 2.60 -17.07 -5.35
C VAL A 165 2.53 -16.13 -6.54
N PHE A 166 1.42 -16.17 -7.27
CA PHE A 166 1.19 -15.23 -8.36
C PHE A 166 0.80 -13.85 -7.82
N VAL A 167 1.51 -12.81 -8.25
CA VAL A 167 1.30 -11.42 -7.85
C VAL A 167 0.60 -10.68 -8.98
N ALA A 168 -0.70 -10.53 -8.85
CA ALA A 168 -1.49 -9.75 -9.78
C ALA A 168 -1.30 -8.23 -9.52
N ALA A 169 -1.32 -7.42 -10.57
CA ALA A 169 -1.13 -5.98 -10.46
C ALA A 169 -2.28 -5.28 -9.71
N ASP A 170 -3.47 -5.86 -9.72
CA ASP A 170 -4.67 -5.35 -9.05
C ASP A 170 -4.80 -5.85 -7.60
N ALA A 171 -4.01 -6.84 -7.17
CA ALA A 171 -3.94 -7.33 -5.80
C ALA A 171 -2.49 -7.53 -5.32
N PRO A 172 -1.69 -6.46 -5.21
CA PRO A 172 -0.25 -6.57 -5.01
C PRO A 172 0.20 -6.71 -3.55
N VAL A 173 -0.69 -6.52 -2.58
CA VAL A 173 -0.31 -6.48 -1.17
C VAL A 173 -0.29 -7.89 -0.59
N ILE A 174 0.85 -8.25 -0.01
CA ILE A 174 0.96 -9.43 0.85
C ILE A 174 1.04 -9.00 2.31
N THR A 175 0.20 -9.59 3.14
CA THR A 175 0.12 -9.23 4.57
C THR A 175 1.10 -10.01 5.42
N THR A 176 1.40 -9.51 6.61
CA THR A 176 2.21 -10.21 7.63
C THR A 176 1.63 -11.60 7.94
N LYS A 177 0.30 -11.72 8.06
CA LYS A 177 -0.37 -13.01 8.31
C LYS A 177 -0.16 -13.99 7.16
N GLN A 178 -0.19 -13.50 5.93
CA GLN A 178 0.07 -14.32 4.75
C GLN A 178 1.53 -14.76 4.68
N PHE A 179 2.49 -13.90 5.04
CA PHE A 179 3.88 -14.32 5.20
C PHE A 179 4.05 -15.40 6.27
N GLU A 180 3.39 -15.28 7.42
CA GLU A 180 3.41 -16.33 8.46
C GLU A 180 2.83 -17.67 7.97
N GLN A 181 1.79 -17.63 7.11
CA GLN A 181 1.23 -18.83 6.49
C GLN A 181 2.23 -19.45 5.51
N LEU A 182 2.86 -18.64 4.67
CA LEU A 182 3.84 -19.09 3.69
C LEU A 182 5.11 -19.64 4.35
N ASP A 183 5.59 -19.03 5.43
CA ASP A 183 6.76 -19.51 6.19
C ASP A 183 6.51 -20.91 6.77
N LYS A 184 5.29 -21.16 7.27
CA LYS A 184 4.87 -22.48 7.75
C LYS A 184 4.76 -23.49 6.60
N ALA A 185 4.14 -23.10 5.49
CA ALA A 185 3.99 -23.95 4.31
C ALA A 185 5.36 -24.35 3.73
N ALA A 186 6.32 -23.43 3.72
CA ALA A 186 7.65 -23.66 3.18
C ALA A 186 8.60 -24.42 4.14
N ASP A 187 8.23 -24.67 5.40
CA ASP A 187 9.05 -25.35 6.43
C ASP A 187 10.48 -24.78 6.54
N GLY A 188 10.60 -23.45 6.58
CA GLY A 188 11.89 -22.72 6.60
C GLY A 188 12.63 -22.66 5.26
N GLY A 189 12.01 -23.16 4.19
CA GLY A 189 12.42 -23.01 2.80
C GLY A 189 12.26 -21.59 2.26
N LYS A 190 12.47 -21.45 0.95
CA LYS A 190 12.20 -20.19 0.23
C LYS A 190 10.84 -20.27 -0.45
N VAL A 191 10.18 -19.12 -0.55
CA VAL A 191 8.95 -18.91 -1.29
C VAL A 191 9.29 -18.17 -2.57
N THR A 192 8.61 -18.52 -3.68
CA THR A 192 8.74 -17.83 -4.95
C THR A 192 7.51 -16.96 -5.20
N PHE A 193 7.72 -15.67 -5.42
CA PHE A 193 6.71 -14.73 -5.92
C PHE A 193 6.91 -14.51 -7.41
N THR A 194 5.86 -14.38 -8.22
CA THR A 194 6.00 -14.17 -9.67
C THR A 194 4.79 -13.48 -10.28
N ASN A 195 4.97 -12.80 -11.41
CA ASN A 195 3.88 -12.36 -12.29
C ASN A 195 3.93 -12.99 -13.69
N GLY A 196 4.82 -13.98 -13.90
CA GLY A 196 5.14 -14.57 -15.21
C GLY A 196 6.38 -13.97 -15.88
N LEU A 197 6.61 -12.66 -15.76
CA LEU A 197 7.76 -11.96 -16.37
C LEU A 197 8.97 -11.86 -15.44
N TRP A 198 8.72 -11.87 -14.14
CA TRP A 198 9.75 -11.95 -13.12
C TRP A 198 9.37 -12.99 -12.07
N SER A 199 10.38 -13.52 -11.39
CA SER A 199 10.22 -14.30 -10.18
C SER A 199 11.23 -13.87 -9.11
N TYR A 200 10.81 -13.90 -7.85
CA TYR A 200 11.65 -13.56 -6.72
C TYR A 200 11.55 -14.66 -5.67
N GLN A 201 12.66 -15.36 -5.45
CA GLN A 201 12.73 -16.48 -4.53
C GLN A 201 13.49 -16.09 -3.25
N VAL A 202 12.81 -16.12 -2.10
CA VAL A 202 13.32 -15.56 -0.84
C VAL A 202 12.76 -16.29 0.38
N ARG A 203 13.46 -16.20 1.52
CA ARG A 203 12.89 -16.61 2.82
C ARG A 203 11.97 -15.50 3.35
N VAL A 204 10.87 -15.87 3.98
CA VAL A 204 9.83 -14.92 4.42
C VAL A 204 9.55 -14.93 5.93
N SER A 205 10.38 -15.64 6.71
CA SER A 205 10.19 -15.73 8.16
C SER A 205 10.29 -14.36 8.83
N GLY A 206 9.27 -14.00 9.62
CA GLY A 206 9.21 -12.71 10.32
C GLY A 206 8.90 -11.50 9.43
N GLN A 207 8.64 -11.69 8.15
CA GLN A 207 8.45 -10.62 7.17
C GLN A 207 7.19 -9.79 7.46
N GLU A 208 7.35 -8.47 7.53
CA GLU A 208 6.22 -7.54 7.58
C GLU A 208 5.53 -7.39 6.22
N SER A 209 4.28 -6.93 6.24
CA SER A 209 3.48 -6.71 5.03
C SER A 209 4.23 -5.90 3.98
N LEU A 210 4.14 -6.31 2.71
CA LEU A 210 4.81 -5.65 1.58
C LEU A 210 3.82 -5.36 0.46
N ASN A 211 4.07 -4.27 -0.26
CA ASN A 211 3.35 -3.95 -1.50
C ASN A 211 4.24 -4.32 -2.68
N LEU A 212 3.88 -5.40 -3.38
CA LEU A 212 4.61 -5.94 -4.53
C LEU A 212 4.09 -5.41 -5.87
N LEU A 213 3.44 -4.23 -5.86
CA LEU A 213 2.98 -3.58 -7.07
C LEU A 213 4.19 -3.42 -7.99
N HIS A 214 4.01 -3.81 -9.24
CA HIS A 214 5.05 -3.75 -10.24
C HIS A 214 4.47 -3.20 -11.55
N ASN A 215 5.36 -2.74 -12.42
CA ASN A 215 5.05 -2.37 -13.79
C ASN A 215 6.32 -2.36 -14.64
N GLU A 216 6.14 -2.25 -15.95
CA GLU A 216 7.21 -2.26 -16.94
C GLU A 216 7.37 -0.88 -17.61
N ARG A 217 6.90 0.18 -16.92
CA ARG A 217 6.91 1.52 -17.50
C ARG A 217 8.35 1.98 -17.72
N ALA A 218 8.59 2.53 -18.91
CA ALA A 218 9.87 3.12 -19.26
C ALA A 218 10.27 4.23 -18.28
N ILE A 219 11.55 4.22 -17.89
CA ILE A 219 12.16 5.32 -17.17
C ILE A 219 12.60 6.35 -18.20
N LYS A 220 11.77 7.39 -18.39
CA LYS A 220 11.92 8.38 -19.46
C LYS A 220 13.34 8.96 -19.51
N GLU A 221 13.93 9.24 -18.36
CA GLU A 221 15.27 9.82 -18.21
C GLU A 221 16.36 8.89 -18.75
N VAL A 222 16.21 7.57 -18.53
CA VAL A 222 17.12 6.56 -19.07
C VAL A 222 16.94 6.44 -20.59
N SER A 223 15.71 6.23 -21.06
CA SER A 223 15.42 6.03 -22.49
C SER A 223 15.82 7.25 -23.32
N SER A 224 15.65 8.47 -22.78
CA SER A 224 16.03 9.72 -23.48
C SER A 224 17.54 9.94 -23.50
N LYS A 225 18.29 9.44 -22.51
CA LYS A 225 19.75 9.62 -22.46
C LYS A 225 20.50 8.65 -23.38
N PHE A 226 19.92 7.48 -23.62
CA PHE A 226 20.51 6.39 -24.37
C PHE A 226 19.58 5.96 -25.51
N GLU A 227 19.30 6.88 -26.44
CA GLU A 227 18.34 6.65 -27.53
C GLU A 227 18.74 5.53 -28.51
N ASP A 228 20.01 5.12 -28.49
CA ASP A 228 20.56 4.06 -29.35
C ASP A 228 20.60 2.68 -28.69
N GLN A 229 19.93 2.51 -27.54
CA GLN A 229 19.92 1.27 -26.76
C GLN A 229 18.51 0.70 -26.61
N ASN A 230 18.45 -0.63 -26.51
CA ASN A 230 17.22 -1.34 -26.19
C ASN A 230 17.10 -1.49 -24.67
N PHE A 231 15.87 -1.44 -24.17
CA PHE A 231 15.60 -1.49 -22.73
C PHE A 231 14.38 -2.34 -22.38
N LYS A 232 14.53 -3.16 -21.36
CA LYS A 232 13.45 -3.76 -20.58
C LYS A 232 13.46 -3.15 -19.18
N TYR A 233 12.28 -2.87 -18.65
CA TYR A 233 12.13 -2.26 -17.32
C TYR A 233 11.28 -3.17 -16.44
N ILE A 234 11.74 -3.43 -15.23
CA ILE A 234 10.92 -4.05 -14.16
C ILE A 234 10.97 -3.13 -12.96
N SER A 235 9.85 -2.50 -12.63
CA SER A 235 9.78 -1.47 -11.58
C SER A 235 8.80 -1.84 -10.49
N PHE A 236 9.30 -1.91 -9.26
CA PHE A 236 8.54 -1.95 -8.02
C PHE A 236 8.57 -0.56 -7.38
N PRO A 237 7.60 0.32 -7.69
CA PRO A 237 7.67 1.72 -7.30
C PRO A 237 7.62 1.94 -5.78
N GLY A 238 7.01 1.02 -5.03
CA GLY A 238 7.01 1.05 -3.57
C GLY A 238 8.32 0.58 -2.92
N GLY A 239 9.25 0.00 -3.70
CA GLY A 239 10.56 -0.40 -3.20
C GLY A 239 10.56 -1.41 -2.06
N PRO A 240 9.77 -2.51 -2.12
CA PRO A 240 9.60 -3.38 -0.98
C PRO A 240 10.92 -4.02 -0.55
N ALA A 241 11.19 -3.96 0.75
CA ALA A 241 12.37 -4.49 1.39
C ALA A 241 12.05 -5.82 2.07
N PHE A 242 12.66 -6.90 1.62
CA PHE A 242 12.56 -8.18 2.31
C PHE A 242 13.58 -8.25 3.44
N ASP A 243 13.38 -9.09 4.45
CA ASP A 243 14.35 -9.25 5.55
C ASP A 243 15.58 -10.05 5.14
N PHE A 244 15.43 -10.93 4.15
CA PHE A 244 16.48 -11.78 3.60
C PHE A 244 16.80 -11.42 2.14
N THR A 245 18.04 -11.67 1.74
CA THR A 245 18.44 -11.61 0.33
C THR A 245 17.78 -12.75 -0.45
N GLY A 246 17.02 -12.38 -1.48
CA GLY A 246 16.44 -13.31 -2.43
C GLY A 246 17.19 -13.31 -3.76
N THR A 247 16.73 -14.17 -4.66
CA THR A 247 17.17 -14.20 -6.06
C THR A 247 16.03 -13.67 -6.93
N MET A 248 16.26 -12.54 -7.59
CA MET A 248 15.39 -12.04 -8.66
C MET A 248 15.78 -12.74 -9.96
N THR A 249 14.79 -13.19 -10.72
CA THR A 249 14.96 -13.75 -12.06
C THR A 249 13.96 -13.09 -13.00
N ILE A 250 14.42 -12.69 -14.17
CA ILE A 250 13.65 -11.97 -15.18
C ILE A 250 13.64 -12.82 -16.45
N ASP A 251 12.45 -12.99 -17.03
CA ASP A 251 12.26 -13.62 -18.33
C ASP A 251 12.77 -12.69 -19.45
N LEU A 252 13.63 -13.21 -20.31
CA LEU A 252 14.24 -12.51 -21.44
C LEU A 252 13.79 -13.07 -22.80
N SER A 253 12.78 -13.94 -22.82
CA SER A 253 12.34 -14.63 -24.04
C SER A 253 12.00 -13.67 -25.19
N GLU A 254 11.43 -12.50 -24.89
CA GLU A 254 11.15 -11.45 -25.88
C GLU A 254 12.40 -10.66 -26.28
N GLU A 255 13.34 -10.45 -25.37
CA GLU A 255 14.54 -9.63 -25.60
C GLU A 255 15.70 -10.39 -26.25
N MET A 256 15.65 -11.72 -26.32
CA MET A 256 16.71 -12.53 -26.91
C MET A 256 17.06 -12.15 -28.35
N GLU A 257 16.06 -11.78 -29.15
CA GLU A 257 16.27 -11.32 -30.52
C GLU A 257 16.77 -9.87 -30.57
N ASP A 258 16.16 -8.99 -29.77
CA ASP A 258 16.41 -7.54 -29.83
C ASP A 258 17.75 -7.12 -29.19
N PHE A 259 18.29 -7.92 -28.25
CA PHE A 259 19.46 -7.54 -27.45
C PHE A 259 20.75 -8.21 -27.94
N ASP A 260 20.70 -8.92 -29.07
CA ASP A 260 21.85 -9.65 -29.66
C ASP A 260 22.56 -10.58 -28.64
N GLY A 261 21.83 -11.10 -27.66
CA GLY A 261 22.34 -11.96 -26.59
C GLY A 261 23.24 -11.26 -25.55
N GLN A 262 23.31 -9.92 -25.54
CA GLN A 262 24.04 -9.14 -24.55
C GLN A 262 23.07 -8.55 -23.53
N PHE A 263 23.32 -8.77 -22.24
CA PHE A 263 22.45 -8.27 -21.18
C PHE A 263 23.26 -7.66 -20.05
N TYR A 264 22.89 -6.44 -19.69
CA TYR A 264 23.43 -5.71 -18.55
C TYR A 264 22.26 -5.26 -17.68
N VAL A 265 22.40 -5.39 -16.36
CA VAL A 265 21.35 -4.97 -15.42
C VAL A 265 21.84 -3.88 -14.52
N TYR A 266 20.97 -2.90 -14.34
CA TYR A 266 21.17 -1.77 -13.48
C TYR A 266 19.98 -1.61 -12.55
N ARG A 267 20.26 -1.18 -11.33
CA ARG A 267 19.27 -0.57 -10.46
C ARG A 267 19.26 0.93 -10.68
N TYR A 268 18.08 1.49 -10.92
CA TYR A 268 17.86 2.93 -10.91
C TYR A 268 17.59 3.40 -9.47
N LEU A 269 18.44 4.28 -8.95
CA LEU A 269 18.34 4.87 -7.62
C LEU A 269 18.76 6.34 -7.66
N GLN A 270 17.92 7.24 -7.15
CA GLN A 270 18.20 8.69 -7.07
C GLN A 270 18.78 9.27 -8.37
N GLY A 271 18.16 8.94 -9.50
CA GLY A 271 18.60 9.44 -10.80
C GLY A 271 19.88 8.80 -11.33
N ARG A 272 20.41 7.74 -10.72
CA ARG A 272 21.62 7.03 -11.14
C ARG A 272 21.35 5.57 -11.48
N LEU A 273 22.16 5.04 -12.39
CA LEU A 273 22.18 3.62 -12.73
C LEU A 273 23.35 2.92 -12.03
N HIS A 274 23.04 1.96 -11.19
CA HIS A 274 24.02 1.14 -10.47
C HIS A 274 24.04 -0.28 -11.02
N GLN A 275 25.18 -0.73 -11.51
CA GLN A 275 25.31 -2.05 -12.12
C GLN A 275 25.11 -3.16 -11.08
N LEU A 276 24.35 -4.19 -11.44
CA LEU A 276 24.17 -5.39 -10.62
C LEU A 276 24.99 -6.54 -11.20
N ASP A 277 25.53 -7.38 -10.32
CA ASP A 277 26.12 -8.65 -10.71
C ASP A 277 25.00 -9.64 -11.03
N ALA A 278 24.86 -9.96 -12.32
CA ALA A 278 23.79 -10.77 -12.85
C ALA A 278 24.34 -11.93 -13.68
N THR A 279 23.67 -13.07 -13.60
CA THR A 279 23.94 -14.26 -14.40
C THR A 279 22.87 -14.40 -15.46
N VAL A 280 23.27 -14.63 -16.71
CA VAL A 280 22.37 -14.91 -17.83
C VAL A 280 22.39 -16.39 -18.14
N ASP A 281 21.22 -17.01 -18.20
CA ASP A 281 21.02 -18.36 -18.71
C ASP A 281 20.37 -18.26 -20.09
N LEU A 282 21.16 -18.50 -21.14
CA LEU A 282 20.70 -18.39 -22.53
C LEU A 282 19.75 -19.53 -22.93
N ASP A 283 19.87 -20.71 -22.31
CA ASP A 283 19.03 -21.87 -22.61
C ASP A 283 17.65 -21.71 -21.97
N ALA A 284 17.62 -21.25 -20.71
CA ALA A 284 16.38 -20.92 -20.01
C ALA A 284 15.80 -19.55 -20.43
N GLN A 285 16.59 -18.75 -21.14
CA GLN A 285 16.29 -17.37 -21.51
C GLN A 285 15.95 -16.47 -20.32
N THR A 286 16.78 -16.52 -19.28
CA THR A 286 16.56 -15.75 -18.06
C THR A 286 17.79 -14.99 -17.62
N LEU A 287 17.56 -13.98 -16.80
CA LEU A 287 18.60 -13.26 -16.10
C LEU A 287 18.31 -13.23 -14.61
N SER A 288 19.32 -13.55 -13.79
CA SER A 288 19.18 -13.60 -12.34
C SER A 288 20.22 -12.78 -11.58
N PHE A 289 19.82 -12.14 -10.50
CA PHE A 289 20.70 -11.42 -9.58
C PHE A 289 20.19 -11.50 -8.14
N GLN A 290 21.07 -11.27 -7.17
CA GLN A 290 20.71 -11.26 -5.75
C GLN A 290 20.37 -9.84 -5.29
N THR A 291 19.28 -9.70 -4.55
CA THR A 291 18.92 -8.44 -3.90
C THR A 291 18.10 -8.70 -2.65
N LYS A 292 18.14 -7.77 -1.69
CA LYS A 292 17.24 -7.73 -0.54
C LYS A 292 16.04 -6.82 -0.81
N ASN A 293 16.25 -5.77 -1.60
CA ASN A 293 15.27 -4.75 -1.88
C ASN A 293 14.89 -4.79 -3.35
N LEU A 294 13.59 -4.85 -3.59
CA LEU A 294 13.08 -4.65 -4.93
C LEU A 294 13.05 -3.15 -5.23
N GLY A 295 13.06 -2.80 -6.51
CA GLY A 295 13.08 -1.41 -6.91
C GLY A 295 12.89 -1.30 -8.40
N ARG A 296 13.61 -0.35 -9.01
CA ARG A 296 13.53 -0.10 -10.45
C ARG A 296 14.75 -0.71 -11.10
N PHE A 297 14.53 -1.76 -11.89
CA PHE A 297 15.56 -2.47 -12.62
C PHE A 297 15.48 -2.13 -14.10
N VAL A 298 16.63 -1.91 -14.70
CA VAL A 298 16.83 -1.58 -16.11
C VAL A 298 17.73 -2.66 -16.70
N ILE A 299 17.25 -3.32 -17.75
CA ILE A 299 17.99 -4.32 -18.50
C ILE A 299 18.23 -3.74 -19.89
N THR A 300 19.45 -3.87 -20.40
CA THR A 300 19.84 -3.28 -21.69
C THR A 300 20.87 -4.14 -22.42
N ASP A 301 20.98 -3.91 -23.72
CA ASP A 301 21.90 -4.56 -24.66
C ASP A 301 23.31 -3.96 -24.65
N LYS A 302 23.51 -2.75 -24.10
CA LYS A 302 24.82 -2.08 -24.04
C LYS A 302 25.22 -1.70 -22.62
N ALA A 303 26.52 -1.82 -22.35
CA ALA A 303 27.07 -1.43 -21.05
C ALA A 303 26.97 0.08 -20.83
N ILE A 304 26.45 0.46 -19.66
CA ILE A 304 26.47 1.80 -19.10
C ILE A 304 27.46 1.82 -17.92
N ALA A 305 28.21 2.91 -17.77
CA ALA A 305 29.13 3.06 -16.64
C ALA A 305 28.37 3.09 -15.31
N ASP A 306 28.88 2.39 -14.29
CA ASP A 306 28.29 2.37 -12.95
C ASP A 306 28.23 3.78 -12.34
N GLY A 307 27.11 4.09 -11.67
CA GLY A 307 26.85 5.38 -11.04
C GLY A 307 26.47 6.51 -12.01
N THR A 308 26.23 6.19 -13.30
CA THR A 308 25.85 7.20 -14.31
C THR A 308 24.57 7.94 -13.90
N LEU A 309 24.66 9.26 -13.76
CA LEU A 309 23.51 10.15 -13.56
C LEU A 309 22.71 10.22 -14.85
N VAL A 310 21.41 9.92 -14.79
CA VAL A 310 20.45 9.99 -15.89
C VAL A 310 19.35 11.03 -15.62
N ASP A 311 19.07 11.36 -14.36
CA ASP A 311 18.10 12.39 -13.96
C ASP A 311 18.83 13.55 -13.26
N GLU A 312 18.92 14.68 -13.96
CA GLU A 312 19.62 15.88 -13.50
C GLU A 312 18.97 16.54 -12.28
N SER A 313 17.71 16.22 -11.96
CA SER A 313 17.07 16.73 -10.74
C SER A 313 17.77 16.26 -9.46
N PHE A 314 18.57 15.19 -9.55
CA PHE A 314 19.37 14.63 -8.46
C PHE A 314 20.86 15.03 -8.49
N ALA A 315 21.28 15.92 -9.40
CA ALA A 315 22.68 16.31 -9.53
C ALA A 315 23.27 16.94 -8.24
N GLY A 316 22.42 17.49 -7.36
CA GLY A 316 22.80 18.18 -6.13
C GLY A 316 22.72 17.38 -4.82
N THR A 317 22.25 16.13 -4.82
CA THR A 317 22.06 15.33 -3.59
C THR A 317 23.31 14.56 -3.13
N GLN A 318 24.50 15.00 -3.53
CA GLN A 318 25.75 14.42 -3.06
C GLN A 318 25.92 14.62 -1.54
N GLN A 319 25.66 13.58 -0.74
CA GLN A 319 26.30 13.44 0.56
C GLN A 319 27.76 13.06 0.31
N ALA A 320 28.67 14.01 0.54
CA ALA A 320 30.08 13.69 0.73
C ALA A 320 30.20 12.68 1.89
N PRO A 321 31.11 11.69 1.83
CA PRO A 321 31.48 10.95 3.02
C PRO A 321 31.93 11.96 4.07
N SER A 322 31.28 11.97 5.22
CA SER A 322 31.66 12.87 6.31
C SER A 322 33.07 12.51 6.77
N GLU A 323 34.06 13.31 6.38
CA GLU A 323 35.40 13.27 6.97
C GLU A 323 35.29 13.63 8.46
N ASN A 324 35.29 12.62 9.31
CA ASN A 324 35.37 12.79 10.74
C ASN A 324 36.77 13.32 11.08
N THR A 325 36.91 14.64 11.17
CA THR A 325 38.16 15.28 11.54
C THR A 325 38.34 15.19 13.05
N ASN A 326 38.82 14.05 13.54
CA ASN A 326 39.32 13.93 14.92
C ASN A 326 40.84 14.04 14.93
N GLN A 327 41.32 15.20 15.38
CA GLN A 327 42.69 15.41 15.81
C GLN A 327 42.99 14.52 17.02
N ASN A 328 43.87 13.52 16.88
CA ASN A 328 44.92 13.31 17.89
C ASN A 328 46.10 12.45 17.41
N ASN A 329 47.25 12.75 18.02
CA ASN A 329 48.61 12.40 17.66
C ASN A 329 49.07 10.96 18.01
N GLN A 330 49.99 10.44 17.17
CA GLN A 330 50.99 9.35 17.39
C GLN A 330 50.44 7.93 17.64
N SER A 331 50.95 6.83 17.04
CA SER A 331 52.29 6.49 16.51
C SER A 331 52.22 5.35 15.47
N SER A 332 53.27 5.27 14.64
CA SER A 332 53.53 4.34 13.53
C SER A 332 53.38 2.84 13.80
N GLN A 333 52.86 2.06 12.84
CA GLN A 333 53.61 0.99 12.15
C GLN A 333 52.85 0.45 10.91
N SER A 334 53.60 0.20 9.85
CA SER A 334 53.21 -0.28 8.52
C SER A 334 52.60 -1.69 8.48
N GLY A 335 51.62 -1.90 7.59
CA GLY A 335 51.18 -3.24 7.16
C GLY A 335 50.11 -3.14 6.06
N SER A 336 50.54 -3.29 4.81
CA SER A 336 49.68 -3.42 3.63
C SER A 336 48.92 -4.74 3.67
N GLN A 337 47.58 -4.71 3.52
CA GLN A 337 46.84 -5.76 2.84
C GLN A 337 45.44 -5.28 2.40
N ASN A 338 45.21 -5.51 1.13
CA ASN A 338 44.01 -5.26 0.35
C ASN A 338 42.93 -6.27 0.74
N ASP A 339 41.71 -5.84 1.08
CA ASP A 339 40.54 -6.71 1.13
C ASP A 339 39.28 -5.91 0.78
N GLY A 340 38.51 -6.45 -0.17
CA GLY A 340 37.34 -5.82 -0.77
C GLY A 340 36.23 -5.59 0.24
N GLN A 341 35.80 -4.34 0.37
CA GLN A 341 34.63 -3.96 1.15
C GLN A 341 33.41 -3.89 0.25
N ASN A 342 32.56 -4.90 0.40
CA ASN A 342 31.16 -4.88 -0.04
C ASN A 342 30.43 -3.89 0.89
N GLY A 343 30.22 -2.66 0.44
CA GLY A 343 29.60 -1.60 1.23
C GLY A 343 28.08 -1.73 1.23
N SER A 344 27.49 -2.01 2.39
CA SER A 344 26.04 -1.91 2.60
C SER A 344 25.63 -0.43 2.59
N TYR A 345 24.91 0.00 1.56
CA TYR A 345 24.27 1.32 1.53
C TYR A 345 22.96 1.26 2.33
N ALA A 346 22.74 2.22 3.23
CA ALA A 346 21.51 2.34 4.00
C ALA A 346 20.38 2.82 3.08
N GLU A 347 19.33 2.00 2.94
CA GLU A 347 18.49 1.93 1.73
C GLU A 347 17.05 2.49 1.88
N ASN A 348 16.75 3.18 2.99
CA ASN A 348 15.36 3.42 3.42
C ASN A 348 14.81 4.84 3.18
N GLN A 349 15.34 5.65 2.26
CA GLN A 349 14.87 7.05 2.07
C GLN A 349 14.38 7.44 0.67
N ASP A 350 14.27 6.53 -0.30
CA ASP A 350 14.27 6.94 -1.72
C ASP A 350 12.96 6.90 -2.52
N TYR A 351 11.82 6.69 -1.88
CA TYR A 351 10.54 6.58 -2.60
C TYR A 351 9.68 7.82 -2.37
N GLN A 352 10.24 9.01 -2.62
CA GLN A 352 9.49 10.27 -2.56
C GLN A 352 8.97 10.63 -3.96
N ALA A 353 7.69 10.32 -4.20
CA ALA A 353 6.94 10.90 -5.31
C ALA A 353 6.92 12.42 -5.16
N GLY A 354 7.30 13.15 -6.22
CA GLY A 354 7.39 14.60 -6.20
C GLY A 354 6.08 15.28 -5.77
N GLY A 355 6.15 16.06 -4.70
CA GLY A 355 5.05 16.91 -4.23
C GLY A 355 5.21 17.36 -2.77
N ALA A 356 5.84 18.52 -2.58
CA ALA A 356 5.81 19.42 -1.41
C ALA A 356 6.03 18.84 0.02
N GLU A 357 7.02 19.44 0.70
CA GLU A 357 7.34 19.32 2.13
C GLU A 357 6.15 19.02 3.06
N LYS A 358 6.22 17.92 3.81
CA LYS A 358 5.91 17.83 5.25
C LYS A 358 6.29 16.45 5.81
N GLY A 359 6.85 16.47 7.02
CA GLY A 359 7.58 15.39 7.65
C GLY A 359 6.83 14.07 7.85
N ASN A 360 7.62 13.01 7.82
CA ASN A 360 7.28 11.66 8.27
C ASN A 360 6.84 11.67 9.74
N PRO A 361 5.71 11.05 10.12
CA PRO A 361 5.46 10.75 11.51
C PRO A 361 6.35 9.57 11.93
N ASP A 362 7.40 9.88 12.68
CA ASP A 362 8.21 8.91 13.40
C ASP A 362 7.31 8.02 14.27
N THR A 363 7.52 6.71 14.15
CA THR A 363 7.13 5.69 15.11
C THR A 363 7.88 5.93 16.42
N GLY A 364 7.35 6.80 17.28
CA GLY A 364 7.92 7.11 18.59
C GLY A 364 7.27 6.28 19.70
N ALA A 365 7.92 5.19 20.10
CA ALA A 365 7.85 4.75 21.49
C ALA A 365 8.85 5.58 22.30
N GLU A 366 8.36 6.37 23.27
CA GLU A 366 8.76 6.36 24.70
C GLU A 366 8.29 7.62 25.44
N ASP A 367 7.86 7.37 26.69
CA ASP A 367 7.78 8.23 27.87
C ASP A 367 6.75 9.38 27.99
N TYR A 368 5.66 9.07 28.71
CA TYR A 368 5.07 9.99 29.69
C TYR A 368 4.81 9.28 31.03
N LEU A 369 5.73 9.45 31.97
CA LEU A 369 5.46 9.39 33.40
C LEU A 369 4.74 10.67 33.83
N ALA A 370 3.49 10.54 34.28
CA ALA A 370 2.98 11.04 35.58
C ALA A 370 1.50 11.53 35.56
N LEU A 371 0.74 10.86 36.43
CA LEU A 371 -0.28 11.43 37.32
C LEU A 371 -1.71 11.67 36.80
N ALA A 372 -2.60 10.72 37.08
CA ALA A 372 -3.93 11.02 37.62
C ALA A 372 -4.48 9.83 38.42
N ALA A 373 -5.04 10.15 39.59
CA ALA A 373 -5.43 9.25 40.66
C ALA A 373 -6.60 8.31 40.30
N ALA A 374 -6.43 7.01 40.54
CA ALA A 374 -7.51 6.04 40.53
C ALA A 374 -8.10 5.88 41.94
N ALA A 375 -9.36 6.28 42.11
CA ALA A 375 -10.15 5.94 43.29
C ALA A 375 -10.51 4.45 43.24
N ALA A 376 -10.11 3.74 44.29
CA ALA A 376 -10.42 2.33 44.50
C ALA A 376 -11.88 2.14 44.93
N VAL A 377 -12.58 1.17 44.33
CA VAL A 377 -13.63 0.43 45.02
C VAL A 377 -13.27 -1.05 44.98
N VAL A 378 -12.90 -1.54 46.16
CA VAL A 378 -12.64 -2.94 46.49
C VAL A 378 -13.97 -3.67 46.59
N SER A 379 -14.05 -4.86 46.01
CA SER A 379 -14.88 -5.94 46.55
C SER A 379 -14.16 -7.27 46.28
N ALA A 380 -13.26 -7.60 47.19
CA ALA A 380 -12.72 -8.93 47.37
C ALA A 380 -13.77 -9.81 48.06
N LEU A 381 -13.78 -11.10 47.69
CA LEU A 381 -13.83 -12.31 48.55
C LEU A 381 -14.17 -13.48 47.60
N ALA A 382 -13.22 -14.36 47.24
CA ALA A 382 -12.74 -15.51 48.03
C ALA A 382 -13.90 -16.50 48.33
N ALA A 383 -13.81 -17.81 48.15
CA ALA A 383 -12.74 -18.72 47.78
C ALA A 383 -13.36 -20.10 47.43
N SER A 384 -12.76 -20.78 46.46
CA SER A 384 -12.25 -22.16 46.54
C SER A 384 -13.13 -23.41 46.86
N ILE A 385 -12.78 -24.47 46.11
CA ILE A 385 -12.80 -25.94 46.38
C ILE A 385 -14.12 -26.72 46.16
N ILE A 386 -14.10 -27.70 45.23
CA ILE A 386 -14.14 -29.18 45.45
C ILE A 386 -14.54 -29.94 44.16
N SER A 387 -13.76 -30.99 43.88
CA SER A 387 -13.86 -31.95 42.77
C SER A 387 -14.88 -33.10 42.96
N GLN A 388 -15.04 -33.90 41.89
CA GLN A 388 -15.62 -35.27 41.79
C GLN A 388 -17.15 -35.35 41.86
N LYS A 389 -17.87 -36.23 41.15
CA LYS A 389 -17.69 -37.45 40.32
C LYS A 389 -19.05 -37.57 39.58
N ARG A 390 -19.23 -38.18 38.40
CA ARG A 390 -18.83 -39.50 37.93
C ARG A 390 -19.22 -39.60 36.46
#